data_AF-A0A2G4GT20-F1
#
_entry.id   AF-A0A2G4GT20-F1
#
_cell.length_a   1.000
_cell.length_b   1.000
_cell.length_c   1.000
_cell.angle_alpha   90.00
_cell.angle_beta   90.00
_cell.angle_gamma   90.00
#
_symmetry.space_group_name_H-M   'P 1'
#
loop_
_entity.id
_entity.type
_entity.pdbx_description
1 polymer ?
#
loop_
_entity_poly.entity_id
_entity_poly.type
_entity_poly.pdbx_seq_one_letter_code
_entity_poly.pdbx_strand_id
1 'polypeptide(L)'
;MSGWRTLAPTVAVTIAMGVVNAPLCADVIELRGSAPSIDGDIVSVGPAGIEVRTRRGGLEQQQSVAWSDVRDVRGANVPKETAKWLAAGDALWRGRMRVARGDWIFALDPMQ
;
A
#
# COMPACT_ATOMS: atom_id res chain seq x y z
N MET A 1 53.97 11.38 -48.21
CA MET A 1 53.22 12.62 -47.89
C MET A 1 51.75 12.35 -48.27
N SER A 2 50.97 11.71 -47.39
CA SER A 2 50.09 12.33 -46.38
C SER A 2 49.05 13.29 -46.97
N GLY A 3 47.82 12.83 -47.12
CA GLY A 3 46.64 13.65 -47.41
C GLY A 3 45.40 12.99 -46.79
N TRP A 4 44.78 13.66 -45.81
CA TRP A 4 43.95 13.06 -44.76
C TRP A 4 42.49 12.84 -45.18
N ARG A 5 41.92 11.72 -44.75
CA ARG A 5 40.47 11.44 -44.84
C ARG A 5 39.75 12.13 -43.68
N THR A 6 38.92 13.13 -43.97
CA THR A 6 37.99 13.76 -43.03
C THR A 6 36.84 12.80 -42.72
N LEU A 7 36.74 12.35 -41.47
CA LEU A 7 35.61 11.60 -40.94
C LEU A 7 34.53 12.60 -40.48
N ALA A 8 33.32 12.46 -41.02
CA ALA A 8 32.15 13.24 -40.60
C ALA A 8 31.70 12.80 -39.18
N PRO A 9 31.34 13.73 -38.28
CA PRO A 9 30.84 13.37 -36.96
C PRO A 9 29.37 12.94 -37.05
N THR A 10 29.11 11.67 -36.76
CA THR A 10 27.77 11.10 -36.56
C THR A 10 27.15 11.73 -35.30
N VAL A 11 26.21 12.65 -35.48
CA VAL A 11 25.43 13.23 -34.38
C VAL A 11 24.38 12.20 -33.94
N ALA A 12 24.66 11.51 -32.83
CA ALA A 12 23.70 10.61 -32.19
C ALA A 12 22.67 11.44 -31.41
N VAL A 13 21.45 11.54 -31.94
CA VAL A 13 20.31 12.16 -31.26
C VAL A 13 19.79 11.19 -30.21
N THR A 14 20.09 11.45 -28.93
CA THR A 14 19.51 10.72 -27.80
C THR A 14 18.11 11.25 -27.53
N ILE A 15 17.08 10.50 -27.93
CA ILE A 15 15.69 10.78 -27.55
C ILE A 15 15.55 10.41 -26.06
N ALA A 16 15.65 11.43 -25.19
CA ALA A 16 15.31 11.30 -23.78
C ALA A 16 13.79 11.13 -23.65
N MET A 17 13.36 9.88 -23.58
CA MET A 17 11.96 9.52 -23.35
C MET A 17 11.61 9.91 -21.91
N GLY A 18 10.90 11.03 -21.78
CA GLY A 18 10.44 11.56 -20.51
C GLY A 18 9.57 10.54 -19.79
N VAL A 19 10.03 10.09 -18.63
CA VAL A 19 9.24 9.30 -17.69
C VAL A 19 8.10 10.19 -17.22
N VAL A 20 6.89 9.86 -17.62
CA VAL A 20 5.67 10.55 -17.19
C VAL A 20 5.50 10.26 -15.70
N ASN A 21 5.74 11.26 -14.85
CA ASN A 21 5.44 11.23 -13.42
C ASN A 21 3.92 11.06 -13.23
N ALA A 22 3.46 9.83 -13.08
CA ALA A 22 2.15 9.57 -12.47
C ALA A 22 2.19 10.07 -11.01
N PRO A 23 1.06 10.56 -10.46
CA PRO A 23 1.02 11.07 -9.09
C PRO A 23 1.46 9.95 -8.13
N LEU A 24 2.62 10.15 -7.50
CA LEU A 24 3.34 9.21 -6.64
C LEU A 24 2.75 9.06 -5.23
N CYS A 25 1.53 9.51 -4.99
CA CYS A 25 0.92 9.52 -3.66
C CYS A 25 -0.20 8.49 -3.56
N ALA A 26 0.12 7.21 -3.79
CA ALA A 26 -0.78 6.14 -3.38
C ALA A 26 -0.89 6.11 -1.85
N ASP A 27 -2.06 5.78 -1.32
CA ASP A 27 -2.18 5.46 0.10
C ASP A 27 -1.43 4.14 0.37
N VAL A 28 -0.84 4.03 1.55
CA VAL A 28 -0.05 2.89 1.99
C VAL A 28 -0.76 2.25 3.17
N ILE A 29 -1.20 1.01 3.00
CA ILE A 29 -1.75 0.17 4.07
C ILE A 29 -0.62 -0.74 4.58
N GLU A 30 -0.12 -0.46 5.77
CA GLU A 30 0.84 -1.34 6.44
C GLU A 30 0.10 -2.51 7.08
N LEU A 31 0.48 -3.74 6.71
CA LEU A 31 -0.12 -4.96 7.24
C LEU A 31 0.63 -5.49 8.46
N ARG A 32 -0.08 -6.29 9.28
CA ARG A 32 0.47 -7.01 10.42
C ARG A 32 1.11 -8.33 9.98
N GLY A 33 1.87 -8.94 10.89
CA GLY A 33 2.39 -10.30 10.70
C GLY A 33 3.44 -10.43 9.59
N SER A 34 4.22 -9.37 9.33
CA SER A 34 5.26 -9.31 8.29
C SER A 34 4.74 -9.45 6.86
N ALA A 35 3.44 -9.30 6.64
CA ALA A 35 2.89 -9.20 5.29
C ALA A 35 3.37 -7.89 4.62
N PRO A 36 3.62 -7.91 3.30
CA PRO A 36 4.02 -6.71 2.56
C PRO A 36 2.94 -5.64 2.65
N SER A 37 3.34 -4.36 2.65
CA SER A 37 2.39 -3.25 2.56
C SER A 37 1.64 -3.29 1.23
N ILE A 38 0.45 -2.70 1.23
CA ILE A 38 -0.34 -2.52 0.03
C ILE A 38 -0.30 -1.04 -0.33
N ASP A 39 0.20 -0.74 -1.52
CA ASP A 39 0.17 0.59 -2.09
C ASP A 39 -1.02 0.69 -3.05
N GLY A 40 -1.95 1.60 -2.80
CA GLY A 40 -3.15 1.79 -3.63
C GLY A 40 -4.04 2.92 -3.14
N ASP A 41 -5.13 3.16 -3.86
CA ASP A 41 -6.11 4.18 -3.49
C ASP A 41 -7.16 3.58 -2.55
N ILE A 42 -7.40 4.20 -1.40
CA ILE A 42 -8.50 3.79 -0.52
C ILE A 42 -9.82 4.22 -1.16
N VAL A 43 -10.63 3.26 -1.57
CA VAL A 43 -11.92 3.50 -2.23
C VAL A 43 -13.02 3.73 -1.19
N SER A 44 -13.01 2.92 -0.13
CA SER A 44 -13.96 3.05 0.97
C SER A 44 -13.42 2.42 2.26
N VAL A 45 -13.98 2.85 3.38
CA VAL A 45 -13.73 2.28 4.71
C VAL A 45 -15.06 1.93 5.35
N GLY A 46 -15.13 0.79 6.04
CA GLY A 46 -16.34 0.36 6.73
C GLY A 46 -16.04 -0.63 7.85
N PRO A 47 -17.08 -1.14 8.54
CA PRO A 47 -16.91 -2.05 9.67
C PRO A 47 -16.13 -3.33 9.31
N ALA A 48 -16.26 -3.81 8.08
CA ALA A 48 -15.62 -5.03 7.60
C ALA A 48 -14.13 -4.85 7.26
N GLY A 49 -13.69 -3.63 6.92
CA GLY A 49 -12.34 -3.40 6.43
C GLY A 49 -12.16 -2.14 5.59
N ILE A 50 -11.07 -2.15 4.83
CA ILE A 50 -10.68 -1.14 3.84
C ILE A 50 -10.82 -1.76 2.45
N GLU A 51 -11.53 -1.09 1.54
CA GLU A 51 -11.50 -1.40 0.13
C GLU A 51 -10.38 -0.61 -0.55
N VAL A 52 -9.43 -1.31 -1.15
CA VAL A 52 -8.24 -0.72 -1.76
C VAL A 52 -8.22 -1.04 -3.25
N ARG A 53 -8.04 0.00 -4.07
CA ARG A 53 -7.79 -0.16 -5.50
C ARG A 53 -6.29 -0.10 -5.73
N THR A 54 -5.73 -1.19 -6.23
CA THR A 54 -4.32 -1.30 -6.59
C THR A 54 -4.18 -1.39 -8.11
N ARG A 55 -2.99 -1.10 -8.64
CA ARG A 55 -2.66 -1.32 -10.05
C ARG A 55 -1.49 -2.28 -10.16
N ARG A 56 -1.71 -3.45 -10.74
CA ARG A 56 -0.68 -4.49 -10.92
C ARG A 56 -0.60 -4.91 -12.38
N GLY A 57 0.58 -4.77 -12.98
CA GLY A 57 0.78 -5.11 -14.40
C GLY A 57 -0.10 -4.30 -15.37
N GLY A 58 -0.44 -3.05 -15.02
CA GLY A 58 -1.33 -2.19 -15.81
C GLY A 58 -2.82 -2.44 -15.62
N LEU A 59 -3.21 -3.45 -14.85
CA LEU A 59 -4.60 -3.76 -14.54
C LEU A 59 -4.98 -3.21 -13.17
N GLU A 60 -6.18 -2.64 -13.07
CA GLU A 60 -6.77 -2.25 -11.79
C GLU A 60 -7.35 -3.48 -11.08
N GLN A 61 -7.05 -3.60 -9.81
CA GLN A 61 -7.56 -4.65 -8.93
C GLN A 61 -8.15 -4.00 -7.70
N GLN A 62 -9.30 -4.48 -7.25
CA GLN A 62 -9.88 -4.08 -5.97
C GLN A 62 -9.79 -5.24 -5.00
N GLN A 63 -9.36 -4.96 -3.78
CA GLN A 63 -9.26 -5.94 -2.71
C GLN A 63 -9.75 -5.36 -1.38
N SER A 64 -10.37 -6.22 -0.58
CA SER A 64 -10.82 -5.91 0.77
C SER A 64 -9.75 -6.33 1.79
N VAL A 65 -9.44 -5.47 2.75
CA VAL A 65 -8.46 -5.73 3.81
C VAL A 65 -9.13 -5.59 5.17
N ALA A 66 -9.17 -6.67 5.94
CA ALA A 66 -9.77 -6.66 7.27
C ALA A 66 -8.95 -5.82 8.26
N TRP A 67 -9.62 -5.06 9.13
CA TRP A 67 -8.95 -4.20 10.12
C TRP A 67 -8.02 -4.95 11.07
N SER A 68 -8.31 -6.22 11.37
CA SER A 68 -7.44 -7.08 12.19
C SER A 68 -6.07 -7.36 11.57
N ASP A 69 -5.93 -7.16 10.26
CA ASP A 69 -4.68 -7.36 9.54
C ASP A 69 -3.98 -6.05 9.22
N VAL A 70 -4.63 -4.89 9.44
CA VAL A 70 -4.06 -3.57 9.22
C VAL A 70 -3.31 -3.11 10.48
N ARG A 71 -2.05 -2.70 10.32
CA ARG A 71 -1.23 -2.08 11.36
C ARG A 71 -1.40 -0.57 11.38
N ASP A 72 -1.26 0.05 10.22
CA ASP A 72 -1.27 1.50 10.04
C ASP A 72 -1.73 1.83 8.62
N VAL A 73 -2.23 3.06 8.42
CA VAL A 73 -2.66 3.55 7.11
C VAL A 73 -2.14 4.97 6.94
N ARG A 74 -1.40 5.22 5.86
CA ARG A 74 -0.80 6.52 5.57
C ARG A 74 -1.11 6.95 4.15
N GLY A 75 -1.19 8.25 3.91
CA GLY A 75 -1.47 8.77 2.57
C GLY A 75 -2.20 10.10 2.63
N ALA A 76 -2.30 10.77 1.48
CA ALA A 76 -2.92 12.08 1.40
C ALA A 76 -4.46 12.01 1.48
N ASN A 77 -5.05 10.87 1.10
CA ASN A 77 -6.49 10.72 0.93
C ASN A 77 -7.14 9.78 1.97
N VAL A 78 -6.41 9.44 3.04
CA VAL A 78 -6.91 8.55 4.09
C VAL A 78 -8.15 9.15 4.76
N PRO A 79 -9.31 8.47 4.73
CA PRO A 79 -10.52 8.97 5.38
C PRO A 79 -10.32 9.16 6.89
N LYS A 80 -10.87 10.24 7.46
CA LYS A 80 -10.78 10.51 8.92
C LYS A 80 -11.37 9.37 9.77
N GLU A 81 -12.37 8.67 9.24
CA GLU A 81 -13.00 7.52 9.88
C GLU A 81 -12.07 6.31 10.03
N THR A 82 -10.94 6.27 9.34
CA THR A 82 -9.93 5.20 9.46
C THR A 82 -9.43 5.04 10.90
N ALA A 83 -9.28 6.14 11.65
CA ALA A 83 -8.74 6.11 13.00
C ALA A 83 -9.59 5.27 13.98
N LYS A 84 -10.93 5.40 13.94
CA LYS A 84 -11.83 4.61 14.81
C LYS A 84 -11.72 3.11 14.49
N TRP A 85 -11.55 2.77 13.21
CA TRP A 85 -11.48 1.38 12.78
C TRP A 85 -10.12 0.75 13.04
N LEU A 86 -9.03 1.51 12.96
CA LEU A 86 -7.70 1.05 13.36
C LEU A 86 -7.67 0.62 14.83
N ALA A 87 -8.30 1.39 15.72
CA ALA A 87 -8.42 1.02 17.14
C ALA A 87 -9.20 -0.29 17.33
N ALA A 88 -10.33 -0.46 16.63
CA ALA A 88 -11.11 -1.70 16.65
C ALA A 88 -10.32 -2.89 16.09
N GLY A 89 -9.60 -2.69 14.98
CA GLY A 89 -8.73 -3.69 14.37
C GLY A 89 -7.61 -4.16 15.29
N ASP A 90 -7.00 -3.24 16.04
CA ASP A 90 -5.95 -3.55 17.02
C ASP A 90 -6.48 -4.41 18.17
N ALA A 91 -7.69 -4.12 18.66
CA ALA A 91 -8.37 -4.94 19.67
C ALA A 91 -8.65 -6.36 19.16
N LEU A 92 -9.20 -6.48 17.94
CA LEU A 92 -9.45 -7.78 17.29
C LEU A 92 -8.16 -8.58 17.08
N TRP A 93 -7.09 -7.90 16.64
CA TRP A 93 -5.79 -8.53 16.46
C TRP A 93 -5.23 -9.07 17.78
N ARG A 94 -5.25 -8.27 18.86
CA ARG A 94 -4.81 -8.74 20.20
C ARG A 94 -5.64 -9.92 20.67
N GLY A 95 -6.96 -9.89 20.47
CA GLY A 95 -7.85 -10.99 20.77
C GLY A 95 -7.48 -12.28 20.05
N ARG A 96 -7.26 -12.20 18.72
CA ARG A 96 -6.77 -13.30 17.90
C ARG A 96 -5.42 -13.85 18.39
N MET A 97 -4.49 -12.98 18.79
CA MET A 97 -3.19 -13.41 19.32
C MET A 97 -3.30 -14.11 20.67
N ARG A 98 -4.18 -13.64 21.57
CA ARG A 98 -4.47 -14.31 22.85
C ARG A 98 -5.06 -15.70 22.61
N VAL A 99 -6.04 -15.80 21.72
CA VAL A 99 -6.63 -17.06 21.25
C VAL A 99 -5.55 -18.01 20.73
N ALA A 100 -4.68 -17.54 19.85
CA ALA A 100 -3.60 -18.35 19.28
C ALA A 100 -2.61 -18.87 20.33
N ARG A 101 -2.48 -18.20 21.48
CA ARG A 101 -1.67 -18.65 22.63
C ARG A 101 -2.43 -19.56 23.61
N GLY A 102 -3.73 -19.74 23.44
CA GLY A 102 -4.58 -20.50 24.36
C GLY A 102 -5.19 -19.68 25.49
N ASP A 103 -5.10 -18.34 25.45
CA ASP A 103 -5.63 -17.42 26.47
C ASP A 103 -7.12 -17.08 26.21
N TRP A 104 -7.99 -18.09 26.07
CA TRP A 104 -9.37 -17.93 25.59
C TRP A 104 -10.24 -17.03 26.47
N ILE A 105 -10.03 -17.04 27.80
CA ILE A 105 -10.76 -16.20 28.77
C ILE A 105 -10.53 -14.70 28.52
N PHE A 106 -9.44 -14.33 27.86
CA PHE A 106 -9.07 -12.94 27.59
C PHE A 106 -9.19 -12.57 26.10
N ALA A 107 -9.77 -13.45 25.28
CA ALA A 107 -9.85 -13.29 23.83
C ALA A 107 -10.60 -12.02 23.40
N LEU A 108 -11.58 -11.59 24.19
CA LEU A 108 -12.24 -10.30 24.05
C LEU A 108 -12.04 -9.59 25.38
N ASP A 109 -11.32 -8.47 25.37
CA ASP A 109 -11.49 -7.52 26.47
C ASP A 109 -12.98 -7.17 26.51
N PRO A 110 -13.65 -7.19 27.67
CA PRO A 110 -15.03 -6.73 27.75
C PRO A 110 -15.02 -5.30 27.22
N MET A 111 -15.68 -5.09 26.06
CA MET A 111 -15.85 -3.76 25.50
C MET A 111 -16.56 -2.93 26.57
N GLN A 112 -15.83 -2.02 27.21
CA GLN A 112 -16.40 -0.99 28.08
C GLN A 112 -16.94 0.15 27.23
#